data_AF-A0A2X2BGU5-F1
#
_entry.id   AF-A0A2X2BGU5-F1
#
_cell.length_a   1.000
_cell.length_b   1.000
_cell.length_c   1.000
_cell.angle_alpha   90.00
_cell.angle_beta   90.00
_cell.angle_gamma   90.00
#
_symmetry.space_group_name_H-M   'P 1'
#
loop_
_entity.id
_entity.type
_entity.pdbx_description
1 polymer ?
#
loop_
_entity_poly.entity_id
_entity_poly.type
_entity_poly.pdbx_seq_one_letter_code
_entity_poly.pdbx_strand_id
1 'polypeptide(L)'
;MAIPKSVANGLISGVVGEISHAGPIRAVSAILSSADEKLNIFGRAYTYKDDSVESVQVGGKGAFAGIMINPKAYRIEEEFARNGTQGEFLTMGEVFVELKEVAGKINAPVVF
;
A
#
# COMPACT_ATOMS: atom_id res chain seq x y z
N MET A 1 35.80 13.28 -10.99
CA MET A 1 34.92 12.61 -10.00
C MET A 1 33.55 12.43 -10.63
N ALA A 2 32.98 11.22 -10.60
CA ALA A 2 31.64 10.98 -11.12
C ALA A 2 30.60 11.44 -10.09
N ILE A 3 29.65 12.27 -10.51
CA ILE A 3 28.48 12.62 -9.69
C ILE A 3 27.55 11.40 -9.70
N PRO A 4 27.13 10.88 -8.52
CA PRO A 4 26.16 9.80 -8.45
C PRO A 4 24.88 10.19 -9.20
N LYS A 5 24.43 9.36 -10.14
CA LYS A 5 23.22 9.59 -10.94
C LYS A 5 21.96 8.91 -10.39
N SER A 6 22.06 8.26 -9.24
CA SER A 6 20.98 7.52 -8.59
C SER A 6 21.09 7.65 -7.07
N VAL A 7 19.93 7.81 -6.41
CA VAL A 7 19.79 7.77 -4.95
C VAL A 7 19.40 6.36 -4.51
N ALA A 8 19.85 5.95 -3.32
CA ALA A 8 19.43 4.68 -2.74
C ALA A 8 17.93 4.74 -2.41
N ASN A 9 17.19 3.68 -2.75
CA ASN A 9 15.72 3.65 -2.69
C ASN A 9 15.13 3.91 -1.27
N GLY A 10 15.94 3.78 -0.21
CA GLY A 10 15.55 4.07 1.18
C GLY A 10 15.86 5.50 1.66
N LEU A 11 16.39 6.36 0.79
CA LEU A 11 16.66 7.78 1.09
C LEU A 11 15.74 8.73 0.30
N ILE A 12 14.74 8.17 -0.39
CA ILE A 12 13.84 8.90 -1.27
C ILE A 12 12.51 9.03 -0.53
N SER A 13 11.99 10.26 -0.39
CA SER A 13 10.63 10.48 0.09
C SER A 13 9.63 10.18 -1.03
N GLY A 14 8.45 9.66 -0.68
CA GLY A 14 7.38 9.37 -1.64
C GLY A 14 7.35 7.94 -2.16
N VAL A 15 8.02 7.00 -1.48
CA VAL A 15 7.90 5.57 -1.78
C VAL A 15 6.49 5.11 -1.43
N VAL A 16 5.79 4.52 -2.39
CA VAL A 16 4.41 4.03 -2.21
C VAL A 16 4.36 3.00 -1.08
N GLY A 17 3.40 3.17 -0.16
CA GLY A 17 3.26 2.34 1.04
C GLY A 17 4.11 2.80 2.23
N GLU A 18 4.93 3.85 2.10
CA GLU A 18 5.66 4.46 3.21
C GLU A 18 4.80 5.52 3.94
N ILE A 19 4.96 5.59 5.26
CA ILE A 19 4.31 6.60 6.11
C ILE A 19 4.86 7.99 5.76
N SER A 20 3.97 8.94 5.45
CA SER A 20 4.37 10.26 4.95
C SER A 20 4.71 11.26 6.06
N HIS A 21 4.03 11.19 7.20
CA HIS A 21 4.23 12.11 8.32
C HIS A 21 4.27 11.39 9.66
N ALA A 22 5.02 11.98 10.59
CA ALA A 22 5.01 11.54 11.98
C ALA A 22 3.65 11.89 12.60
N GLY A 23 2.91 10.87 13.00
CA GLY A 23 1.58 11.02 13.58
C GLY A 23 1.08 9.71 14.21
N PRO A 24 -0.14 9.71 14.77
CA PRO A 24 -0.76 8.50 15.25
C PRO A 24 -0.99 7.53 14.09
N ILE A 25 -0.36 6.36 14.18
CA ILE A 25 -0.52 5.28 13.22
C ILE A 25 -1.25 4.10 13.86
N ARG A 26 -2.16 3.48 13.10
CA ARG A 26 -2.75 2.18 13.45
C ARG A 26 -2.76 1.29 12.23
N ALA A 27 -2.03 0.19 12.31
CA ALA A 27 -2.05 -0.86 11.31
C ALA A 27 -2.51 -2.18 11.92
N VAL A 28 -3.11 -3.02 11.10
CA VAL A 28 -3.51 -4.39 11.44
C VAL A 28 -2.77 -5.35 10.53
N SER A 29 -2.46 -6.55 11.03
CA SER A 29 -1.86 -7.60 10.22
C SER A 29 -2.92 -8.55 9.69
N ALA A 30 -2.82 -8.97 8.44
CA ALA A 30 -3.76 -9.93 7.83
C ALA A 30 -3.07 -10.78 6.75
N ILE A 31 -3.68 -11.90 6.38
CA ILE A 31 -3.13 -12.81 5.36
C ILE A 31 -3.62 -12.42 3.97
N LEU A 32 -2.69 -12.26 3.02
CA LEU A 32 -3.04 -11.94 1.62
C LEU A 32 -3.69 -13.14 0.91
N SER A 33 -4.84 -12.90 0.27
CA SER A 33 -5.60 -13.91 -0.47
C SER A 33 -6.33 -13.29 -1.68
N SER A 34 -5.64 -12.45 -2.44
CA SER A 34 -6.18 -11.83 -3.66
C SER A 34 -6.39 -12.85 -4.77
N ALA A 35 -7.38 -12.60 -5.65
CA ALA A 35 -7.63 -13.46 -6.82
C ALA A 35 -6.45 -13.47 -7.81
N ASP A 36 -5.84 -12.29 -8.02
CA ASP A 36 -4.58 -12.14 -8.74
C ASP A 36 -3.52 -11.63 -7.75
N GLU A 37 -2.52 -12.47 -7.49
CA GLU A 37 -1.41 -12.18 -6.59
C GLU A 37 -0.59 -10.96 -7.07
N LYS A 38 -0.51 -10.72 -8.38
CA LYS A 38 0.25 -9.58 -8.93
C LYS A 38 -0.37 -8.24 -8.57
N LEU A 39 -1.60 -8.22 -8.11
CA LEU A 39 -2.28 -7.01 -7.66
C LEU A 39 -2.00 -6.69 -6.20
N ASN A 40 -1.26 -7.53 -5.48
CA ASN A 40 -0.87 -7.34 -4.09
C ASN A 40 0.24 -6.28 -3.94
N ILE A 41 -0.04 -5.07 -4.38
CA ILE A 41 0.92 -3.97 -4.44
C ILE A 41 0.74 -3.07 -3.21
N PHE A 42 1.86 -2.56 -2.70
CA PHE A 42 1.88 -1.58 -1.61
C PHE A 42 1.10 -0.31 -2.00
N GLY A 43 0.51 0.38 -1.02
CA GLY A 43 -0.28 1.59 -1.23
C GLY A 43 -1.69 1.35 -1.79
N ARG A 44 -2.09 0.11 -2.05
CA ARG A 44 -3.47 -0.22 -2.45
C ARG A 44 -4.38 -0.46 -1.25
N ALA A 45 -5.67 -0.20 -1.44
CA ALA A 45 -6.72 -0.51 -0.49
C ALA A 45 -7.10 -2.00 -0.54
N TYR A 46 -7.28 -2.61 0.64
CA TYR A 46 -7.69 -4.00 0.81
C TYR A 46 -8.99 -4.08 1.59
N THR A 47 -9.78 -5.10 1.28
CA THR A 47 -10.95 -5.49 2.07
C THR A 47 -10.78 -6.89 2.61
N TYR A 48 -11.46 -7.19 3.72
CA TYR A 48 -11.54 -8.56 4.20
C TYR A 48 -12.26 -9.44 3.18
N LYS A 49 -11.61 -10.56 2.85
CA LYS A 49 -12.19 -11.63 2.06
C LYS A 49 -12.88 -12.65 2.96
N ASP A 50 -12.28 -12.90 4.12
CA ASP A 50 -12.84 -13.73 5.19
C ASP A 50 -12.39 -13.15 6.53
N ASP A 51 -13.35 -12.62 7.29
CA ASP A 51 -13.12 -12.04 8.61
C ASP A 51 -12.73 -13.12 9.65
N SER A 52 -13.14 -14.38 9.45
CA SER A 52 -12.91 -15.47 10.41
C SER A 52 -11.47 -15.96 10.41
N VAL A 53 -10.80 -15.82 9.26
CA VAL A 53 -9.39 -16.23 9.06
C VAL A 53 -8.49 -15.01 8.85
N GLU A 54 -9.03 -13.80 9.06
CA GLU A 54 -8.35 -12.52 8.88
C GLU A 54 -7.60 -12.45 7.54
N SER A 55 -8.27 -12.90 6.47
CA SER A 55 -7.71 -12.87 5.12
C SER A 55 -8.24 -11.67 4.34
N VAL A 56 -7.37 -11.06 3.55
CA VAL A 56 -7.66 -9.82 2.82
C VAL A 56 -7.32 -9.96 1.36
N GLN A 57 -8.03 -9.18 0.55
CA GLN A 57 -7.81 -9.10 -0.89
C GLN A 57 -7.76 -7.64 -1.33
N VAL A 58 -7.04 -7.37 -2.41
CA VAL A 58 -6.97 -6.04 -3.00
C VAL A 58 -8.36 -5.61 -3.50
N GLY A 59 -8.81 -4.44 -3.07
CA GLY A 59 -10.19 -3.99 -3.29
C GLY A 59 -11.19 -4.99 -2.73
N GLY A 60 -12.32 -5.18 -3.41
CA GLY A 60 -13.37 -6.12 -3.02
C GLY A 60 -14.61 -5.44 -2.43
N LYS A 61 -15.57 -6.26 -1.96
CA LYS A 61 -16.85 -5.80 -1.41
C LYS A 61 -16.96 -5.95 0.12
N GLY A 62 -15.92 -6.51 0.75
CA GLY A 62 -15.90 -6.74 2.19
C GLY A 62 -15.65 -5.45 2.98
N ALA A 63 -15.56 -5.57 4.30
CA ALA A 63 -15.19 -4.45 5.16
C ALA A 63 -13.77 -3.97 4.82
N PHE A 64 -13.55 -2.66 4.93
CA PHE A 64 -12.23 -2.07 4.69
C PHE A 64 -11.22 -2.58 5.72
N ALA A 65 -10.16 -3.23 5.23
CA ALA A 65 -9.10 -3.78 6.07
C ALA A 65 -7.92 -2.81 6.24
N GLY A 66 -7.75 -1.88 5.31
CA GLY A 66 -6.71 -0.86 5.34
C GLY A 66 -5.96 -0.73 4.01
N ILE A 67 -4.98 0.17 3.99
CA ILE A 67 -4.03 0.32 2.88
C ILE A 67 -2.79 -0.49 3.18
N MET A 68 -2.34 -1.34 2.26
CA MET A 68 -1.13 -2.12 2.49
C MET A 68 0.09 -1.19 2.57
N ILE A 69 0.74 -1.14 3.73
CA ILE A 69 1.98 -0.41 3.91
C ILE A 69 3.16 -1.33 3.60
N ASN A 70 4.30 -0.73 3.26
CA ASN A 70 5.54 -1.48 3.09
C ASN A 70 6.22 -1.59 4.47
N PRO A 71 6.06 -2.70 5.22
CA PRO A 71 6.89 -2.89 6.39
C PRO A 71 8.32 -3.01 5.88
N LYS A 72 9.26 -2.32 6.51
CA LYS A 72 10.71 -2.40 6.20
C LYS A 72 11.29 -3.84 6.25
N ALA A 73 10.45 -4.83 6.60
CA ALA A 73 10.69 -6.26 6.54
C ALA A 73 10.62 -6.85 5.12
N TYR A 74 9.87 -6.27 4.17
CA TYR A 74 9.95 -6.68 2.77
C TYR A 74 11.19 -6.07 2.13
N ARG A 75 11.95 -6.88 1.36
CA ARG A 75 13.08 -6.37 0.60
C ARG A 75 12.57 -5.31 -0.37
N ILE A 76 13.19 -4.14 -0.31
CA ILE A 76 13.21 -3.15 -1.39
C ILE A 76 13.58 -3.93 -2.65
N GLU A 77 12.60 -4.24 -3.52
CA GLU A 77 12.71 -4.84 -4.89
C GLU A 77 11.60 -5.86 -5.22
N GLU A 78 10.78 -6.33 -4.27
CA GLU A 78 9.58 -7.10 -4.66
C GLU A 78 8.42 -6.16 -5.04
N GLU A 79 7.93 -6.29 -6.28
CA GLU A 79 6.86 -5.45 -6.85
C GLU A 79 5.48 -5.75 -6.25
N PHE A 80 5.26 -6.99 -5.80
CA PHE A 80 4.03 -7.43 -5.16
C PHE A 80 4.31 -8.48 -4.10
N ALA A 81 3.46 -8.54 -3.08
CA ALA A 81 3.53 -9.56 -2.04
C ALA A 81 2.77 -10.83 -2.43
N ARG A 82 3.28 -12.00 -2.03
CA ARG A 82 2.66 -13.28 -2.37
C ARG A 82 1.43 -13.55 -1.51
N ASN A 83 0.44 -14.24 -2.05
CA ASN A 83 -0.67 -14.77 -1.27
C ASN A 83 -0.15 -15.75 -0.21
N GLY A 84 -0.88 -15.85 0.90
CA GLY A 84 -0.46 -16.63 2.07
C GLY A 84 0.62 -15.96 2.92
N THR A 85 1.14 -14.80 2.51
CA THR A 85 2.05 -13.99 3.34
C THR A 85 1.26 -13.01 4.21
N GLN A 86 1.88 -12.60 5.32
CA GLN A 86 1.32 -11.61 6.24
C GLN A 86 1.63 -10.20 5.73
N GLY A 87 0.60 -9.42 5.46
CA GLY A 87 0.71 -7.98 5.17
C GLY A 87 0.43 -7.13 6.41
N GLU A 88 0.85 -5.87 6.37
CA GLU A 88 0.43 -4.83 7.30
C GLU A 88 -0.47 -3.82 6.57
N PHE A 89 -1.61 -3.50 7.19
CA PHE A 89 -2.66 -2.69 6.58
C PHE A 89 -2.99 -1.49 7.46
N LEU A 90 -2.73 -0.30 6.96
CA LEU A 90 -2.97 0.96 7.64
C LEU A 90 -4.45 1.30 7.67
N THR A 91 -4.99 1.38 8.88
CA THR A 91 -6.38 1.79 9.18
C THR A 91 -6.49 3.24 9.63
N MET A 92 -5.38 3.82 10.10
CA MET A 92 -5.29 5.22 10.53
C MET A 92 -3.86 5.70 10.35
N GLY A 93 -3.69 6.85 9.69
CA GLY A 93 -2.41 7.48 9.44
C GLY A 93 -2.36 8.11 8.05
N GLU A 94 -1.18 8.61 7.68
CA GLU A 94 -0.93 9.19 6.36
C GLU A 94 0.16 8.38 5.65
N VAL A 95 -0.08 8.05 4.39
CA VAL A 95 0.76 7.13 3.59
C VAL A 95 0.83 7.61 2.15
N PHE A 96 1.98 7.43 1.51
CA PHE A 96 2.12 7.68 0.08
C PHE A 96 1.42 6.57 -0.72
N VAL A 97 0.55 6.97 -1.65
CA VAL A 97 -0.15 6.06 -2.57
C VAL A 97 0.01 6.52 -4.00
N GLU A 98 -0.03 5.58 -4.94
CA GLU A 98 -0.11 5.91 -6.35
C GLU A 98 -1.58 6.10 -6.74
N LEU A 99 -1.92 7.31 -7.19
CA LEU A 99 -3.22 7.60 -7.78
C LEU A 99 -3.09 7.55 -9.29
N LYS A 100 -3.95 6.75 -9.94
CA LYS A 100 -4.06 6.82 -11.39
C LYS A 100 -4.69 8.15 -11.76
N GLU A 101 -3.94 8.99 -12.46
CA GLU A 101 -4.46 10.25 -12.99
C GLU A 101 -5.55 9.93 -14.02
N VAL A 102 -6.82 10.05 -13.62
CA VAL A 102 -7.93 10.08 -14.57
C VAL A 102 -7.97 11.51 -15.09
N ALA A 103 -7.14 11.83 -16.09
CA ALA A 103 -7.04 13.13 -16.77
C ALA A 103 -8.00 14.18 -16.18
N GLY A 104 -7.61 14.75 -15.04
CA GLY A 104 -8.45 15.68 -14.31
C GLY A 104 -8.54 16.91 -15.18
N LYS A 105 -9.71 17.22 -15.73
CA LYS A 105 -9.91 18.51 -16.39
C LYS A 105 -9.52 19.59 -15.37
N ILE A 106 -8.80 20.63 -15.81
CA ILE A 106 -8.60 21.82 -14.98
C ILE A 106 -9.97 22.25 -14.43
N ASN A 107 -10.08 22.41 -13.10
CA ASN A 107 -11.33 22.65 -12.33
C ASN A 107 -12.25 21.44 -12.07
N ALA A 108 -11.79 20.21 -12.26
CA ALA A 108 -12.54 19.05 -11.76
C ALA A 108 -12.52 19.07 -10.21
N PRO A 109 -13.68 19.01 -9.54
CA PRO A 109 -13.72 18.92 -8.09
C PRO A 109 -13.03 17.63 -7.66
N VAL A 110 -12.15 17.72 -6.66
CA VAL A 110 -11.63 16.55 -5.96
C VAL A 110 -12.79 16.00 -5.13
N VAL A 111 -13.37 14.90 -5.59
CA VAL A 111 -14.43 14.18 -4.85
C VAL A 111 -13.73 13.08 -4.06
N PHE A 112 -13.80 13.20 -2.73
CA PHE A 112 -13.39 12.17 -1.78
C PHE A 112 -14.49 11.12 -1.60
#